data_AF-A0A9P8N4Y1-F1
#
_entry.id   AF-A0A9P8N4Y1-F1
#
_cell.length_a   1.000
_cell.length_b   1.000
_cell.length_c   1.000
_cell.angle_alpha   90.00
_cell.angle_beta   90.00
_cell.angle_gamma   90.00
#
_symmetry.space_group_name_H-M   'P 1'
#
loop_
_entity.id
_entity.type
_entity.pdbx_description
1 polymer ?
#
loop_
_entity_poly.entity_id
_entity_poly.type
_entity_poly.pdbx_seq_one_letter_code
_entity_poly.pdbx_strand_id
1 'polypeptide(L)'
;MARGRIPPPPAQAQWISEDDYNQPPPPYSEFEEDDQPGAGLDSLGLINGDYNIDCPFVTSQWNCYGSDFEMTLTLAGSALWGSFDLGIIEGVLFIDERPWQSSDDYYEFKWRGRESDGPIMYGDHHQGWIKFLGGGRIEGWFDYRGLRFEGERLPGQGTRSSRDARSLRMQWDGYSEEEYDRANRARWH
;
A
#
# COMPACT_ATOMS: atom_id res chain seq x y z
N MET A 1 -6.68 -23.10 -55.64
CA MET A 1 -6.73 -21.71 -55.16
C MET A 1 -5.55 -21.49 -54.23
N ALA A 2 -4.88 -20.35 -54.36
CA ALA A 2 -3.51 -20.09 -53.91
C ALA A 2 -3.43 -19.27 -52.62
N ARG A 3 -2.17 -19.17 -52.13
CA ARG A 3 -1.53 -18.22 -51.17
C ARG A 3 -1.16 -18.87 -49.84
N GLY A 4 0.08 -18.87 -49.33
CA GLY A 4 1.35 -18.26 -49.76
C GLY A 4 2.37 -18.43 -48.60
N ARG A 5 3.67 -18.61 -48.92
CA ARG A 5 4.79 -18.79 -47.97
C ARG A 5 5.28 -17.45 -47.40
N ILE A 6 5.87 -17.47 -46.19
CA ILE A 6 7.09 -16.69 -45.84
C ILE A 6 8.05 -17.62 -45.05
N PRO A 7 9.37 -17.64 -45.35
CA PRO A 7 10.32 -18.68 -44.94
C PRO A 7 11.04 -18.42 -43.60
N PRO A 8 11.68 -19.44 -42.99
CA PRO A 8 12.63 -19.22 -41.90
C PRO A 8 13.91 -18.52 -42.41
N PRO A 9 14.59 -17.71 -41.58
CA PRO A 9 15.86 -17.10 -41.94
C PRO A 9 16.96 -18.16 -42.17
N PRO A 10 17.98 -17.86 -42.99
CA PRO A 10 18.87 -18.86 -43.54
C PRO A 10 19.81 -19.45 -42.49
N ALA A 11 20.02 -20.76 -42.59
CA ALA A 11 21.15 -21.45 -41.98
C ALA A 11 22.45 -20.92 -42.59
N GLN A 12 23.36 -20.45 -41.75
CA GLN A 12 24.78 -20.53 -42.06
C GLN A 12 25.31 -21.75 -41.31
N ALA A 13 25.42 -22.84 -42.06
CA ALA A 13 26.04 -24.08 -41.63
C ALA A 13 27.52 -23.81 -41.32
N GLN A 14 27.91 -24.04 -40.06
CA GLN A 14 29.28 -24.44 -39.76
C GLN A 14 29.22 -25.92 -39.39
N TRP A 15 29.84 -26.70 -40.25
CA TRP A 15 30.04 -28.14 -40.14
C TRP A 15 30.71 -28.45 -38.81
N ILE A 16 29.99 -29.07 -37.87
CA ILE A 16 30.59 -29.60 -36.64
C ILE A 16 31.25 -30.93 -37.02
N SER A 17 32.58 -30.94 -37.03
CA SER A 17 33.42 -32.13 -37.12
C SER A 17 33.11 -33.09 -35.97
N GLU A 18 33.09 -34.40 -36.25
CA GLU A 18 32.76 -35.50 -35.32
C GLU A 18 33.68 -35.65 -34.09
N ASP A 19 34.61 -34.72 -33.86
CA ASP A 19 35.59 -34.76 -32.76
C ASP A 19 35.12 -34.04 -31.47
N ASP A 20 33.92 -33.44 -31.44
CA ASP A 20 33.48 -32.60 -30.30
C ASP A 20 32.79 -33.38 -29.15
N TYR A 21 32.45 -34.65 -29.33
CA TYR A 21 31.78 -35.44 -28.28
C TYR A 21 32.70 -35.94 -27.15
N ASN A 22 34.02 -35.73 -27.30
CA ASN A 22 35.01 -36.19 -26.31
C ASN A 22 35.59 -35.07 -25.45
N GLN A 23 35.07 -33.84 -25.57
CA GLN A 23 35.43 -32.79 -24.61
C GLN A 23 34.61 -32.99 -23.33
N PRO A 24 35.24 -33.14 -22.15
CA PRO A 24 34.51 -33.06 -20.91
C PRO A 24 33.77 -31.72 -20.89
N PRO A 25 32.53 -31.67 -20.37
CA PRO A 25 31.83 -30.40 -20.24
C PRO A 25 32.76 -29.42 -19.51
N PRO A 26 32.77 -28.13 -19.90
CA PRO A 26 33.48 -27.13 -19.12
C PRO A 26 33.07 -27.31 -17.65
N PRO A 27 34.00 -27.18 -16.68
CA PRO A 27 33.66 -27.31 -15.28
C PRO A 27 32.44 -26.43 -15.06
N TYR A 28 31.39 -26.97 -14.44
CA TYR A 28 30.20 -26.21 -14.12
C TYR A 28 30.70 -24.89 -13.53
N SER A 29 30.50 -23.78 -14.25
CA SER A 29 30.54 -22.50 -13.59
C SER A 29 29.42 -22.62 -12.59
N GLU A 30 29.76 -22.81 -11.33
CA GLU A 30 28.88 -22.42 -10.25
C GLU A 30 28.36 -21.06 -10.70
N PHE A 31 27.09 -21.01 -11.06
CA PHE A 31 26.40 -19.75 -10.95
C PHE A 31 26.66 -19.40 -9.49
N GLU A 32 27.58 -18.47 -9.27
CA GLU A 32 27.53 -17.66 -8.08
C GLU A 32 26.12 -17.09 -8.15
N GLU A 33 25.17 -17.81 -7.55
CA GLU A 33 23.95 -17.25 -7.04
C GLU A 33 24.47 -16.09 -6.22
N ASP A 34 24.45 -14.91 -6.84
CA ASP A 34 24.66 -13.64 -6.18
C ASP A 34 23.45 -13.50 -5.25
N ASP A 35 23.46 -14.33 -4.20
CA ASP A 35 22.67 -14.22 -2.99
C ASP A 35 23.28 -13.05 -2.22
N GLN A 36 23.30 -11.88 -2.88
CA GLN A 36 23.15 -10.65 -2.15
C GLN A 36 21.82 -10.83 -1.42
N PRO A 37 21.78 -10.87 -0.08
CA PRO A 37 20.53 -10.67 0.59
C PRO A 37 20.07 -9.31 0.11
N GLY A 38 19.08 -9.28 -0.80
CA GLY A 38 18.37 -8.06 -1.16
C GLY A 38 18.03 -7.43 0.17
N ALA A 39 18.62 -6.26 0.43
CA ALA A 39 18.74 -5.68 1.77
C ALA A 39 17.44 -5.93 2.53
N GLY A 40 17.47 -6.89 3.47
CA GLY A 40 16.25 -7.40 4.09
C GLY A 40 15.48 -6.23 4.69
N LEU A 41 14.15 -6.28 4.63
CA LEU A 41 13.31 -5.23 5.21
C LEU A 41 13.78 -4.93 6.64
N ASP A 42 13.84 -3.64 6.98
CA ASP A 42 14.18 -3.22 8.33
C ASP A 42 13.22 -3.86 9.33
N SER A 43 13.62 -3.97 10.60
CA SER A 43 12.68 -4.42 11.63
C SER A 43 11.43 -3.54 11.65
N LEU A 44 10.27 -4.13 11.93
CA LEU A 44 8.97 -3.44 12.01
C LEU A 44 9.01 -2.16 12.88
N GLY A 45 9.75 -2.20 13.99
CA GLY A 45 9.87 -1.06 14.90
C GLY A 45 8.56 -0.68 15.58
N LEU A 46 8.39 0.62 15.85
CA LEU A 46 7.17 1.16 16.45
C LEU A 46 6.14 1.47 15.37
N ILE A 47 4.98 0.82 15.42
CA ILE A 47 3.82 1.12 14.55
C ILE A 47 3.02 2.32 15.08
N ASN A 48 2.97 2.51 16.40
CA ASN A 48 2.21 3.61 16.98
C ASN A 48 2.87 4.94 16.64
N GLY A 49 2.12 5.85 16.03
CA GLY A 49 2.59 7.20 15.75
C GLY A 49 1.88 7.85 14.59
N ASP A 50 2.31 9.08 14.33
CA ASP A 50 1.94 9.93 13.22
C ASP A 50 2.91 9.70 12.04
N TYR A 51 2.36 9.65 10.84
CA TYR A 51 3.03 9.36 9.58
C TYR A 51 2.79 10.52 8.64
N ASN A 52 3.85 10.98 7.98
CA ASN A 52 3.72 11.82 6.81
C ASN A 52 3.39 10.93 5.62
N ILE A 53 2.36 11.27 4.86
CA ILE A 53 1.85 10.47 3.76
C ILE A 53 2.11 11.20 2.44
N ASP A 54 2.64 10.48 1.47
CA ASP A 54 2.68 10.92 0.08
C ASP A 54 1.61 10.20 -0.74
N CYS A 55 0.85 10.96 -1.52
CA CYS A 55 -0.16 10.41 -2.43
C CYS A 55 -0.05 11.10 -3.80
N PRO A 56 0.80 10.58 -4.71
CA PRO A 56 1.11 11.24 -5.98
C PRO A 56 -0.12 11.52 -6.85
N PHE A 57 -1.13 10.64 -6.78
CA PHE A 57 -2.37 10.83 -7.52
C PHE A 57 -3.13 12.08 -7.04
N VAL A 58 -3.22 12.30 -5.72
CA VAL A 58 -3.91 13.48 -5.19
C VAL A 58 -3.12 14.74 -5.51
N THR A 59 -1.82 14.74 -5.21
CA THR A 59 -0.94 15.88 -5.46
C THR A 59 -0.94 16.32 -6.93
N SER A 60 -1.02 15.36 -7.87
CA SER A 60 -1.04 15.65 -9.31
C SER A 60 -2.40 16.11 -9.83
N GLN A 61 -3.51 15.54 -9.35
CA GLN A 61 -4.86 15.84 -9.85
C GLN A 61 -5.50 17.03 -9.13
N TRP A 62 -5.18 17.25 -7.85
CA TRP A 62 -5.74 18.31 -7.02
C TRP A 62 -4.65 19.03 -6.22
N ASN A 63 -3.83 19.81 -6.92
CA ASN A 63 -2.77 20.62 -6.31
C ASN A 63 -3.25 21.60 -5.22
N CYS A 64 -4.55 21.91 -5.16
CA CYS A 64 -5.14 22.77 -4.14
C CYS A 64 -5.11 22.18 -2.73
N TYR A 65 -5.01 20.84 -2.59
CA TYR A 65 -4.87 20.16 -1.31
C TYR A 65 -3.41 20.04 -0.85
N GLY A 66 -2.44 20.43 -1.68
CA GLY A 66 -1.02 20.32 -1.36
C GLY A 66 -0.53 18.86 -1.34
N SER A 67 0.43 18.60 -0.45
CA SER A 67 1.08 17.30 -0.26
C SER A 67 1.28 16.96 1.23
N ASP A 68 0.66 17.73 2.13
CA ASP A 68 0.80 17.57 3.57
C ASP A 68 -0.30 16.61 4.06
N PHE A 69 -0.21 15.35 3.65
CA PHE A 69 -1.15 14.31 4.06
C PHE A 69 -0.64 13.60 5.30
N GLU A 70 -1.56 13.19 6.18
CA GLU A 70 -1.20 12.63 7.47
C GLU A 70 -1.99 11.35 7.78
N MET A 71 -1.33 10.45 8.50
CA MET A 71 -1.99 9.27 9.06
C MET A 71 -1.46 9.02 10.48
N THR A 72 -2.35 8.75 11.42
CA THR A 72 -1.98 8.32 12.77
C THR A 72 -2.39 6.88 12.94
N LEU A 73 -1.46 6.00 13.33
CA LEU A 73 -1.72 4.59 13.62
C LEU A 73 -1.63 4.31 15.13
N THR A 74 -2.59 3.55 15.65
CA THR A 74 -2.79 3.28 17.10
C THR A 74 -3.18 1.83 17.35
N LEU A 75 -2.26 1.07 17.96
CA LEU A 75 -2.49 -0.31 18.38
C LEU A 75 -3.52 -0.39 19.52
N ALA A 76 -4.45 -1.32 19.39
CA ALA A 76 -5.48 -1.64 20.38
C ALA A 76 -5.59 -3.16 20.54
N GLY A 77 -4.75 -3.73 21.40
CA GLY A 77 -4.69 -5.18 21.60
C GLY A 77 -4.14 -5.89 20.36
N SER A 78 -4.97 -6.71 19.71
CA SER A 78 -4.64 -7.40 18.45
C SER A 78 -5.05 -6.64 17.20
N ALA A 79 -5.71 -5.49 17.34
CA ALA A 79 -6.17 -4.67 16.22
C ALA A 79 -5.38 -3.37 16.12
N LEU A 80 -5.48 -2.72 14.96
CA LEU A 80 -4.86 -1.43 14.68
C LEU A 80 -5.92 -0.46 14.16
N TRP A 81 -6.05 0.67 14.84
CA TRP A 81 -6.89 1.78 14.41
C TRP A 81 -6.02 2.86 13.81
N GLY A 82 -6.54 3.57 12.81
CA GLY A 82 -5.85 4.77 12.32
C GLY A 82 -6.79 5.88 11.94
N SER A 83 -6.34 7.13 12.06
CA SER A 83 -6.96 8.26 11.36
C SER A 83 -6.13 8.62 10.15
N PHE A 84 -6.76 9.13 9.10
CA PHE A 84 -6.08 9.60 7.91
C PHE A 84 -6.71 10.90 7.40
N ASP A 85 -5.89 11.72 6.76
CA ASP A 85 -6.29 12.87 5.95
C ASP A 85 -5.43 12.89 4.68
N LEU A 86 -6.06 12.63 3.54
CA LEU A 86 -5.45 12.64 2.21
C LEU A 86 -5.93 13.83 1.37
N GLY A 87 -6.46 14.87 2.01
CA GLY A 87 -7.02 16.06 1.38
C GLY A 87 -8.40 15.86 0.76
N ILE A 88 -8.54 14.91 -0.18
CA ILE A 88 -9.83 14.62 -0.85
C ILE A 88 -10.73 13.70 -0.04
N ILE A 89 -10.13 12.89 0.83
CA ILE A 89 -10.83 12.03 1.78
C ILE A 89 -10.12 12.09 3.13
N GLU A 90 -10.90 12.06 4.20
CA GLU A 90 -10.41 11.95 5.56
C GLU A 90 -11.30 10.99 6.35
N GLY A 91 -10.74 10.34 7.38
CA GLY A 91 -11.52 9.36 8.12
C GLY A 91 -10.73 8.52 9.11
N VAL A 92 -11.30 7.35 9.40
CA VAL A 92 -10.74 6.33 10.28
C VAL A 92 -10.63 5.02 9.50
N LEU A 93 -9.49 4.35 9.64
CA LEU A 93 -9.27 2.99 9.17
C LEU A 93 -9.18 2.01 10.34
N PHE A 94 -9.50 0.75 10.07
CA PHE A 94 -9.47 -0.33 11.04
C PHE A 94 -8.90 -1.60 10.38
N ILE A 95 -7.84 -2.13 11.00
CA ILE A 95 -7.22 -3.41 10.68
C ILE A 95 -7.46 -4.33 11.88
N ASP A 96 -8.02 -5.50 11.63
CA ASP A 96 -8.37 -6.47 12.69
C ASP A 96 -7.18 -7.31 13.16
N GLU A 97 -6.10 -7.36 12.37
CA GLU A 97 -4.87 -8.07 12.67
C GLU A 97 -3.65 -7.13 12.84
N ARG A 98 -2.95 -7.29 13.97
CA ARG A 98 -1.73 -6.56 14.28
C ARG A 98 -0.55 -7.10 13.45
N PRO A 99 0.26 -6.21 12.84
CA PRO A 99 1.53 -6.61 12.25
C PRO A 99 2.57 -6.97 13.32
N TRP A 100 3.23 -8.11 13.14
CA TRP A 100 4.27 -8.60 14.06
C TRP A 100 5.68 -8.46 13.50
N GLN A 101 5.81 -8.44 12.18
CA GLN A 101 7.06 -8.28 11.46
C GLN A 101 6.82 -7.37 10.24
N SER A 102 7.91 -6.81 9.74
CA SER A 102 7.91 -6.17 8.43
C SER A 102 7.79 -7.25 7.35
N SER A 103 7.02 -6.96 6.31
CA SER A 103 6.81 -7.87 5.17
C SER A 103 6.35 -7.07 3.97
N ASP A 104 6.60 -7.62 2.77
CA ASP A 104 5.94 -7.19 1.54
C ASP A 104 4.49 -7.67 1.45
N ASP A 105 4.06 -8.53 2.38
CA ASP A 105 2.65 -8.88 2.59
C ASP A 105 1.86 -7.67 3.08
N TYR A 106 0.58 -7.64 2.73
CA TYR A 106 -0.32 -6.56 3.11
C TYR A 106 -1.35 -7.04 4.13
N TYR A 107 -1.82 -6.09 4.93
CA TYR A 107 -2.97 -6.22 5.82
C TYR A 107 -4.14 -5.50 5.18
N GLU A 108 -5.28 -6.19 5.06
CA GLU A 108 -6.51 -5.55 4.64
C GLU A 108 -7.05 -4.66 5.75
N PHE A 109 -7.66 -3.55 5.36
CA PHE A 109 -8.37 -2.68 6.29
C PHE A 109 -9.72 -2.27 5.75
N LYS A 110 -10.62 -1.97 6.67
CA LYS A 110 -11.85 -1.23 6.37
C LYS A 110 -11.65 0.23 6.73
N TRP A 111 -12.36 1.12 6.06
CA TRP A 111 -12.32 2.54 6.42
C TRP A 111 -13.72 3.17 6.37
N ARG A 112 -13.89 4.23 7.14
CA ARG A 112 -15.06 5.11 7.11
C ARG A 112 -14.58 6.54 7.18
N GLY A 113 -15.30 7.46 6.56
CA GLY A 113 -14.80 8.82 6.41
C GLY A 113 -15.76 9.76 5.75
N ARG A 114 -15.22 10.84 5.20
CA ARG A 114 -15.94 11.78 4.36
C ARG A 114 -15.03 12.24 3.22
N GLU A 115 -15.64 12.50 2.09
CA GLU A 115 -15.00 13.26 1.00
C GLU A 115 -15.13 14.76 1.30
N SER A 116 -14.10 15.55 0.98
CA SER A 116 -13.99 16.97 1.36
C SER A 116 -15.24 17.80 1.02
N ASP A 117 -15.75 17.64 -0.21
CA ASP A 117 -16.99 18.26 -0.69
C ASP A 117 -18.13 17.24 -0.89
N GLY A 118 -17.91 16.00 -0.45
CA GLY A 118 -18.73 14.85 -0.81
C GLY A 118 -19.50 14.25 0.36
N PRO A 119 -20.14 13.10 0.14
CA PRO A 119 -20.92 12.42 1.17
C PRO A 119 -20.02 11.84 2.29
N ILE A 120 -20.67 11.48 3.39
CA ILE A 120 -20.11 10.58 4.39
C ILE A 120 -20.03 9.17 3.78
N MET A 121 -18.88 8.53 3.95
CA MET A 121 -18.60 7.15 3.55
C MET A 121 -18.67 6.27 4.80
N TYR A 122 -19.69 5.41 4.87
CA TYR A 122 -20.05 4.63 6.05
C TYR A 122 -20.23 3.15 5.72
N GLY A 123 -20.36 2.32 6.75
CA GLY A 123 -20.50 0.87 6.60
C GLY A 123 -19.16 0.16 6.41
N ASP A 124 -19.21 -1.07 5.90
CA ASP A 124 -18.07 -2.00 5.89
C ASP A 124 -17.60 -2.40 4.47
N HIS A 125 -18.09 -1.68 3.46
CA HIS A 125 -17.80 -1.95 2.04
C HIS A 125 -16.59 -1.18 1.51
N HIS A 126 -16.15 -0.16 2.25
CA HIS A 126 -14.98 0.64 1.96
C HIS A 126 -13.71 -0.02 2.49
N GLN A 127 -12.80 -0.35 1.59
CA GLN A 127 -11.66 -1.21 1.87
C GLN A 127 -10.34 -0.64 1.35
N GLY A 128 -9.25 -1.20 1.85
CA GLY A 128 -7.92 -0.92 1.38
C GLY A 128 -6.94 -1.94 1.90
N TRP A 129 -5.67 -1.72 1.59
CA TRP A 129 -4.60 -2.54 2.14
C TRP A 129 -3.40 -1.68 2.51
N ILE A 130 -2.62 -2.14 3.49
CA ILE A 130 -1.40 -1.49 3.95
C ILE A 130 -0.30 -2.52 4.18
N LYS A 131 0.92 -2.19 3.77
CA LYS A 131 2.15 -2.94 4.02
C LYS A 131 2.99 -2.22 5.05
N PHE A 132 3.63 -3.00 5.92
CA PHE A 132 4.57 -2.48 6.91
C PHE A 132 5.98 -2.92 6.49
N LEU A 133 6.74 -2.00 5.90
CA LEU A 133 8.02 -2.32 5.26
C LEU A 133 9.21 -2.23 6.22
N GLY A 134 8.97 -1.94 7.50
CA GLY A 134 10.02 -1.74 8.49
C GLY A 134 10.57 -0.32 8.50
N GLY A 135 11.34 0.02 9.54
CA GLY A 135 11.97 1.34 9.65
C GLY A 135 10.98 2.51 9.76
N GLY A 136 9.71 2.23 10.07
CA GLY A 136 8.65 3.23 10.08
C GLY A 136 8.05 3.53 8.70
N ARG A 137 8.39 2.76 7.66
CA ARG A 137 7.84 2.91 6.31
C ARG A 137 6.58 2.07 6.13
N ILE A 138 5.59 2.68 5.47
CA ILE A 138 4.34 2.03 5.06
C ILE A 138 4.05 2.33 3.60
N GLU A 139 3.35 1.40 2.95
CA GLU A 139 2.75 1.59 1.64
C GLU A 139 1.32 1.12 1.69
N GLY A 140 0.44 1.70 0.89
CA GLY A 140 -0.92 1.19 0.87
C GLY A 140 -1.76 1.71 -0.28
N TRP A 141 -3.02 1.31 -0.19
CA TRP A 141 -4.01 1.58 -1.20
C TRP A 141 -5.40 1.68 -0.60
N PHE A 142 -6.20 2.62 -1.12
CA PHE A 142 -7.62 2.75 -0.84
C PHE A 142 -8.43 2.41 -2.10
N ASP A 143 -9.55 1.73 -1.90
CA ASP A 143 -10.52 1.45 -2.96
C ASP A 143 -11.12 2.73 -3.58
N TYR A 144 -11.21 3.81 -2.80
CA TYR A 144 -11.65 5.11 -3.28
C TYR A 144 -10.72 5.61 -4.38
N ARG A 145 -11.22 5.65 -5.63
CA ARG A 145 -10.49 6.07 -6.84
C ARG A 145 -9.15 5.34 -7.07
N GLY A 146 -8.92 4.22 -6.37
CA GLY A 146 -7.67 3.48 -6.43
C GLY A 146 -6.45 4.25 -5.93
N LEU A 147 -6.61 5.10 -4.90
CA LEU A 147 -5.51 5.89 -4.35
C LEU A 147 -4.40 4.99 -3.80
N ARG A 148 -3.17 5.22 -4.25
CA ARG A 148 -1.96 4.63 -3.67
C ARG A 148 -1.27 5.66 -2.80
N PHE A 149 -0.69 5.22 -1.70
CA PHE A 149 0.06 6.09 -0.81
C PHE A 149 1.34 5.40 -0.31
N GLU A 150 2.31 6.23 0.02
CA GLU A 150 3.51 5.86 0.76
C GLU A 150 3.55 6.69 2.04
N GLY A 151 4.17 6.18 3.09
CA GLY A 151 4.20 6.89 4.35
C GLY A 151 5.45 6.61 5.17
N GLU A 152 5.87 7.63 5.92
CA GLU A 152 7.01 7.55 6.83
C GLU A 152 6.62 8.05 8.21
N ARG A 153 6.88 7.23 9.23
CA ARG A 153 6.62 7.58 10.62
C ARG A 153 7.52 8.76 11.03
N LEU A 154 6.91 9.81 11.59
CA LEU A 154 7.67 10.97 12.04
C LEU A 154 8.68 10.60 13.15
N PRO A 155 9.92 11.13 13.11
CA PRO A 155 10.94 10.84 14.10
C PRO A 155 10.62 11.45 15.47
N GLY A 156 11.27 10.96 16.53
CA GLY A 156 11.16 11.52 17.88
C GLY A 156 9.86 11.20 18.64
N GLN A 157 8.94 10.46 18.03
CA GLN A 157 7.72 10.01 18.68
C GLN A 157 7.94 8.83 19.64
N GLY A 158 7.29 8.88 20.80
CA GLY A 158 7.29 7.78 21.78
C GLY A 158 6.49 6.56 21.33
N THR A 159 6.18 5.67 22.28
CA THR A 159 5.41 4.44 22.01
C THR A 159 3.90 4.65 21.93
N ARG A 160 3.44 5.88 22.19
CA ARG A 160 2.05 6.31 22.13
C ARG A 160 1.83 7.14 20.87
N SER A 161 0.72 6.88 20.21
CA SER A 161 0.17 7.74 19.15
C SER A 161 -0.47 9.00 19.74
N SER A 162 -0.63 10.02 18.90
CA SER A 162 -1.32 11.27 19.24
C SER A 162 -2.82 11.07 19.51
N ARG A 163 -3.43 10.04 18.90
CA ARG A 163 -4.84 9.67 19.06
C ARG A 163 -4.97 8.33 19.76
N ASP A 164 -5.93 8.21 20.68
CA ASP A 164 -6.22 6.93 21.33
C ASP A 164 -7.29 6.14 20.57
N ALA A 165 -7.25 4.81 20.69
CA ALA A 165 -8.14 3.91 19.97
C ALA A 165 -9.63 4.10 20.33
N ARG A 166 -9.96 4.56 21.54
CA ARG A 166 -11.35 4.81 21.93
C ARG A 166 -11.90 6.02 21.18
N SER A 167 -11.11 7.08 21.05
CA SER A 167 -11.47 8.27 20.26
C SER A 167 -11.66 7.92 18.78
N LEU A 168 -10.77 7.11 18.21
CA LEU A 168 -10.90 6.64 16.82
C LEU A 168 -12.16 5.80 16.60
N ARG A 169 -12.48 4.89 17.54
CA ARG A 169 -13.71 4.10 17.49
C ARG A 169 -14.97 4.97 17.57
N MET A 170 -14.97 5.98 18.45
CA MET A 170 -16.11 6.92 18.53
C MET A 170 -16.31 7.69 17.22
N GLN A 171 -15.21 8.10 16.56
CA GLN A 171 -15.26 8.76 15.25
C GLN A 171 -15.78 7.80 14.17
N TRP A 172 -15.30 6.55 14.16
CA TRP A 172 -15.78 5.49 13.27
C TRP A 172 -17.30 5.25 13.39
N ASP A 173 -17.79 5.15 14.63
CA ASP A 173 -19.22 4.96 14.92
C ASP A 173 -20.05 6.20 14.53
N GLY A 174 -19.42 7.38 14.48
CA GLY A 174 -20.01 8.62 13.98
C GLY A 174 -20.18 8.65 12.46
N TYR A 175 -19.47 7.84 11.69
CA TYR A 175 -19.75 7.68 10.25
C TYR A 175 -20.89 6.69 10.07
N SER A 176 -22.13 7.18 10.13
CA SER A 176 -23.36 6.40 10.08
C SER A 176 -24.34 6.86 8.98
N GLU A 177 -25.31 6.02 8.66
CA GLU A 177 -26.40 6.34 7.71
C GLU A 177 -27.23 7.54 8.20
N GLU A 178 -27.51 7.62 9.50
CA GLU A 178 -28.26 8.73 10.09
C GLU A 178 -27.53 10.07 9.88
N GLU A 179 -26.21 10.06 10.04
CA GLU A 179 -25.34 11.22 9.80
C GLU A 179 -25.30 11.60 8.33
N TYR A 180 -25.19 10.61 7.44
CA TYR A 180 -25.31 10.81 6.00
C TYR A 180 -26.64 11.49 5.63
N ASP A 181 -27.77 10.96 6.11
CA ASP A 181 -29.11 11.48 5.81
C ASP A 181 -29.31 12.89 6.37
N ARG A 182 -28.75 13.18 7.54
CA ARG A 182 -28.77 14.53 8.12
C ARG A 182 -27.97 15.51 7.27
N ALA A 183 -26.73 15.15 6.91
CA ALA A 183 -25.87 15.98 6.08
C ALA A 183 -26.46 16.22 4.69
N ASN A 184 -27.04 15.19 4.07
CA ASN A 184 -27.64 15.29 2.75
C ASN A 184 -28.87 16.20 2.75
N ARG A 185 -29.75 16.08 3.76
CA ARG A 185 -30.91 17.00 3.91
C ARG A 185 -30.48 18.46 4.07
N ALA A 186 -29.41 18.71 4.82
CA ALA A 186 -28.90 20.06 5.04
C ALA A 186 -28.34 20.74 3.77
N ARG A 187 -27.98 19.97 2.73
CA ARG A 187 -27.45 20.51 1.46
C ARG A 187 -28.51 21.09 0.52
N TRP A 188 -29.76 20.70 0.67
CA TRP A 188 -30.86 21.07 -0.24
C TRP A 188 -31.89 22.02 0.40
N HIS A 189 -31.52 22.68 1.51
CA HIS A 189 -32.29 23.74 2.17
C HIS A 189 -31.55 25.06 2.10
#